data_AF-A0AAN7SNN4-F1
#
_entry.id   AF-A0AAN7SNN4-F1
#
_cell.length_a   1.000
_cell.length_b   1.000
_cell.length_c   1.000
_cell.angle_alpha   90.00
_cell.angle_beta   90.00
_cell.angle_gamma   90.00
#
_symmetry.space_group_name_H-M   'P 1'
#
loop_
_entity.id
_entity.type
_entity.pdbx_description
1 polymer ?
#
loop_
_entity_poly.entity_id
_entity_poly.type
_entity_poly.pdbx_seq_one_letter_code
_entity_poly.pdbx_strand_id
1 'polypeptide(L)'
;MQEVEGFLNGTLDYKLLKGDTGPLVYPAGFVYIYSALYYLTSYGTNIRLGQYIFLIVYLTQMYFVFQLYVKTVFCTKYRKPLMFCLLGVIEMCWNTYPSTNMSSALLHLCHAVLLIGIYKYMR
;
A
#
# COMPACT_ATOMS: atom_id res chain seq x y z
N MET A 1 -17.36 -9.14 8.42
CA MET A 1 -16.21 -9.69 7.65
C MET A 1 -16.53 -11.14 7.31
N GLN A 2 -17.43 -11.38 6.34
CA GLN A 2 -18.08 -12.68 6.15
C GLN A 2 -17.11 -13.82 5.77
N GLU A 3 -16.15 -13.53 4.90
CA GLU A 3 -15.10 -14.47 4.51
C GLU A 3 -14.29 -14.98 5.72
N VAL A 4 -14.02 -14.09 6.68
CA VAL A 4 -13.28 -14.38 7.92
C VAL A 4 -14.14 -15.15 8.89
N GLU A 5 -15.43 -14.83 8.98
CA GLU A 5 -16.39 -15.56 9.80
C GLU A 5 -16.54 -17.01 9.35
N GLY A 6 -16.58 -17.27 8.04
CA GLY A 6 -16.56 -18.63 7.49
C GLY A 6 -15.32 -19.42 7.94
N PHE A 7 -14.14 -18.79 7.91
CA PHE A 7 -12.89 -19.36 8.41
C PHE A 7 -12.94 -19.63 9.93
N LEU A 8 -13.39 -18.66 10.73
CA LEU A 8 -13.51 -18.80 12.19
C LEU A 8 -14.53 -19.86 12.61
N ASN A 9 -15.52 -20.14 11.76
CA ASN A 9 -16.49 -21.22 11.93
C ASN A 9 -15.95 -22.61 11.49
N GLY A 10 -14.65 -22.73 11.20
CA GLY A 10 -13.99 -24.00 10.88
C GLY A 10 -13.91 -24.34 9.39
N THR A 11 -14.31 -23.43 8.50
CA THR A 11 -14.17 -23.65 7.05
C THR A 11 -12.73 -23.46 6.62
N LEU A 12 -12.08 -24.53 6.17
CA LEU A 12 -10.70 -24.50 5.65
C LEU A 12 -10.62 -24.64 4.12
N ASP A 13 -11.70 -25.07 3.47
CA ASP A 13 -11.77 -25.07 2.00
C ASP A 13 -11.98 -23.64 1.49
N TYR A 14 -10.91 -23.08 0.92
CA TYR A 14 -10.85 -21.72 0.40
C TYR A 14 -11.95 -21.40 -0.64
N LYS A 15 -12.39 -22.41 -1.41
CA LYS A 15 -13.45 -22.22 -2.41
C LYS A 15 -14.80 -21.88 -1.80
N LEU A 16 -14.99 -22.19 -0.52
CA LEU A 16 -16.23 -21.94 0.22
C LEU A 16 -16.22 -20.61 0.96
N LEU A 17 -15.05 -19.97 1.12
CA LEU A 17 -14.93 -18.68 1.79
C LEU A 17 -15.35 -17.56 0.84
N LYS A 18 -16.50 -16.93 1.11
CA LYS A 18 -17.07 -15.84 0.31
C LYS A 18 -17.95 -14.92 1.15
N GLY A 19 -18.13 -13.68 0.71
CA GLY A 19 -19.08 -12.72 1.27
C GLY A 19 -19.93 -12.06 0.17
N ASP A 20 -20.62 -11.00 0.54
CA ASP A 20 -21.46 -10.20 -0.37
C ASP A 20 -20.63 -9.55 -1.50
N THR A 21 -19.32 -9.40 -1.28
CA THR A 21 -18.35 -8.86 -2.24
C THR A 21 -17.73 -9.90 -3.17
N GLY A 22 -18.13 -11.17 -3.06
CA GLY A 22 -17.60 -12.27 -3.85
C GLY A 22 -16.75 -13.26 -3.05
N PRO A 23 -16.02 -14.15 -3.74
CA PRO A 23 -15.16 -15.14 -3.09
C PRO A 23 -13.90 -14.49 -2.50
N LEU A 24 -13.36 -15.14 -1.48
CA LEU A 24 -12.07 -14.79 -0.89
C LEU A 24 -10.96 -15.05 -1.91
N VAL A 25 -10.30 -13.98 -2.37
CA VAL A 25 -9.24 -14.03 -3.39
C VAL A 25 -7.83 -13.77 -2.84
N TYR A 26 -7.72 -13.37 -1.58
CA TYR A 26 -6.45 -13.08 -0.88
C TYR A 26 -5.86 -14.33 -0.21
N PRO A 27 -4.54 -14.45 -0.07
CA PRO A 27 -3.92 -15.63 0.57
C PRO A 27 -4.21 -15.72 2.08
N ALA A 28 -3.85 -16.85 2.72
CA ALA A 28 -4.15 -17.18 4.12
C ALA A 28 -3.77 -16.09 5.15
N GLY A 29 -2.75 -15.27 4.89
CA GLY A 29 -2.41 -14.13 5.74
C GLY A 29 -3.59 -13.15 5.94
N PHE A 30 -4.46 -13.01 4.94
CA PHE A 30 -5.68 -12.21 5.02
C PHE A 30 -6.61 -12.71 6.12
N VAL A 31 -6.95 -14.00 6.14
CA VAL A 31 -7.87 -14.53 7.15
C VAL A 31 -7.29 -14.43 8.56
N TYR A 32 -5.98 -14.60 8.73
CA TYR A 32 -5.34 -14.46 10.05
C TYR A 32 -5.36 -13.01 10.56
N ILE A 33 -4.95 -12.05 9.73
CA ILE A 33 -4.92 -10.62 10.09
C ILE A 33 -6.34 -10.12 10.34
N TYR A 34 -7.27 -10.43 9.44
CA TYR A 34 -8.64 -9.97 9.57
C TYR A 34 -9.43 -10.73 10.64
N SER A 35 -9.02 -11.93 11.07
CA SER A 35 -9.58 -12.56 12.28
C SER A 35 -9.29 -11.74 13.53
N ALA A 36 -8.07 -11.20 13.67
CA ALA A 36 -7.75 -10.29 14.77
C ALA A 36 -8.59 -9.01 14.69
N LEU A 37 -8.71 -8.41 13.50
CA LEU A 37 -9.54 -7.23 13.29
C LEU A 37 -11.03 -7.50 13.55
N TYR A 38 -11.52 -8.68 13.20
CA TYR A 38 -12.91 -9.10 13.43
C TYR A 38 -13.25 -9.06 14.91
N TYR A 39 -12.43 -9.67 15.78
CA TYR A 39 -12.65 -9.59 17.23
C TYR A 39 -12.45 -8.18 17.79
N LEU A 40 -11.41 -7.45 17.35
CA LEU A 40 -11.14 -6.08 17.80
C LEU A 40 -12.27 -5.11 17.48
N THR A 41 -12.95 -5.29 16.36
CA THR A 41 -14.01 -4.39 15.87
C THR A 41 -15.43 -4.89 16.22
N SER A 42 -15.57 -5.70 17.27
CA SER A 42 -16.86 -6.25 17.70
C SER A 42 -17.56 -7.00 16.55
N TYR A 43 -16.88 -8.01 16.00
CA TYR A 43 -17.36 -8.83 14.88
C TYR A 43 -17.55 -8.02 13.58
N GLY A 44 -16.84 -6.89 13.44
CA GLY A 44 -16.97 -5.97 12.31
C GLY A 44 -18.09 -4.93 12.43
N THR A 45 -18.77 -4.83 13.57
CA THR A 45 -19.85 -3.84 13.78
C THR A 45 -19.35 -2.46 14.23
N ASN A 46 -18.18 -2.40 14.90
CA ASN A 46 -17.58 -1.14 15.32
C ASN A 46 -16.77 -0.50 14.19
N ILE A 47 -17.50 0.10 13.23
CA ILE A 47 -16.93 0.72 12.04
C ILE A 47 -15.97 1.87 12.38
N ARG A 48 -16.29 2.67 13.41
CA ARG A 48 -15.44 3.82 13.81
C ARG A 48 -14.07 3.36 14.28
N LEU A 49 -14.01 2.31 15.10
CA LEU A 49 -12.72 1.73 15.50
C LEU A 49 -11.94 1.20 14.29
N GLY A 50 -12.62 0.49 13.38
CA GLY A 50 -12.02 0.03 12.14
C GLY A 50 -11.42 1.18 11.31
N GLN A 51 -12.14 2.28 11.16
CA GLN A 51 -11.66 3.49 10.48
C GLN A 51 -10.39 4.05 11.12
N TYR A 52 -10.32 4.13 12.46
CA TYR A 52 -9.10 4.60 13.13
C TYR A 52 -7.91 3.65 12.96
N ILE A 53 -8.15 2.33 13.00
CA ILE A 53 -7.10 1.34 12.74
C ILE A 53 -6.53 1.54 11.32
N PHE A 54 -7.39 1.61 10.30
CA PHE A 54 -6.95 1.82 8.92
C PHE A 54 -6.34 3.21 8.69
N LEU A 55 -6.81 4.25 9.38
CA LEU A 55 -6.19 5.57 9.35
C LEU A 55 -4.74 5.51 9.86
N ILE A 56 -4.50 4.83 10.99
CA ILE A 56 -3.15 4.68 11.55
C ILE A 56 -2.25 3.89 10.58
N VAL A 57 -2.76 2.79 10.02
CA VAL A 57 -2.02 1.99 9.02
C VAL A 57 -1.67 2.85 7.80
N TYR A 58 -2.63 3.60 7.28
CA TYR A 58 -2.43 4.50 6.14
C TYR A 58 -1.39 5.59 6.43
N LEU A 59 -1.52 6.31 7.55
CA LEU A 59 -0.56 7.36 7.90
C LEU A 59 0.85 6.82 8.14
N THR A 60 0.95 5.64 8.74
CA THR A 60 2.23 4.96 8.98
C THR A 60 2.88 4.54 7.66
N GLN A 61 2.10 3.93 6.75
CA GLN A 61 2.56 3.60 5.40
C GLN A 61 3.04 4.87 4.67
N MET A 62 2.23 5.93 4.67
CA MET A 62 2.56 7.20 4.00
C MET A 62 3.84 7.81 4.57
N TYR A 63 4.01 7.79 5.90
CA TYR A 63 5.24 8.24 6.54
C TYR A 63 6.46 7.48 6.01
N PHE A 64 6.43 6.14 6.01
CA PHE A 64 7.57 5.35 5.52
C PHE A 64 7.85 5.55 4.04
N VAL A 65 6.81 5.63 3.21
CA VAL A 65 6.95 5.88 1.77
C VAL A 65 7.60 7.24 1.50
N PHE A 66 7.16 8.30 2.18
CA PHE A 66 7.77 9.62 2.05
C PHE A 66 9.20 9.65 2.55
N GLN A 67 9.49 9.02 3.70
CA GLN A 67 10.86 8.90 4.21
C GLN A 67 11.77 8.18 3.20
N LEU A 68 11.28 7.11 2.59
CA LEU A 68 12.03 6.36 1.58
C LEU A 68 12.35 7.23 0.36
N TYR A 69 11.37 7.95 -0.19
CA TYR A 69 11.59 8.80 -1.35
C TYR A 69 12.50 9.99 -1.03
N VAL A 70 12.32 10.65 0.11
CA VAL A 70 13.19 11.75 0.55
C VAL A 70 14.62 11.24 0.71
N LYS A 71 14.84 10.15 1.44
CA LYS A 71 16.18 9.57 1.62
C LYS A 71 16.82 9.18 0.28
N THR A 72 16.05 8.57 -0.61
CA THR A 72 16.50 8.11 -1.93
C THR A 72 16.88 9.28 -2.84
N VAL A 73 16.08 10.33 -2.89
CA VAL A 73 16.36 11.50 -3.74
C VAL A 73 17.56 12.27 -3.20
N PHE A 74 17.62 12.50 -1.89
CA PHE A 74 18.66 13.34 -1.28
C PHE A 74 20.03 12.65 -1.15
N CYS A 75 20.13 11.33 -1.28
CA CYS A 75 21.43 10.65 -1.41
C CYS A 75 22.04 10.78 -2.82
N THR A 76 21.25 11.14 -3.84
CA THR A 76 21.76 11.34 -5.20
C THR A 76 22.54 12.65 -5.33
N LYS A 77 23.47 12.72 -6.30
CA LYS A 77 24.22 13.95 -6.65
C LYS A 77 23.44 14.89 -7.60
N TYR A 78 22.12 14.76 -7.69
CA TYR A 78 21.30 15.57 -8.60
C TYR A 78 21.15 17.02 -8.14
N ARG A 79 20.82 17.93 -9.08
CA ARG A 79 20.52 19.33 -8.75
C ARG A 79 19.18 19.41 -8.01
N LYS A 80 19.05 20.33 -7.05
CA LYS A 80 17.82 20.51 -6.24
C LYS A 80 16.53 20.64 -7.07
N PRO A 81 16.49 21.39 -8.19
CA PRO A 81 15.27 21.46 -9.00
C PRO A 81 14.84 20.09 -9.55
N LEU A 82 15.79 19.26 -10.00
CA LEU A 82 15.50 17.92 -10.49
C LEU A 82 14.97 17.02 -9.36
N MET A 83 15.58 17.10 -8.17
CA MET A 83 15.14 16.35 -6.99
C MET A 83 13.67 16.63 -6.64
N PHE A 84 13.30 17.91 -6.54
CA PHE A 84 11.91 18.30 -6.24
C PHE A 84 10.95 17.96 -7.38
N CYS A 85 11.39 18.07 -8.64
CA CYS A 85 10.62 17.65 -9.80
C CYS A 85 10.32 16.13 -9.76
N LEU A 86 11.33 15.30 -9.45
CA LEU A 86 11.14 13.86 -9.29
C LEU A 86 10.12 13.53 -8.21
N LEU A 87 10.23 14.17 -7.03
CA LEU A 87 9.26 13.98 -5.94
C LEU A 87 7.84 14.38 -6.36
N GLY A 88 7.68 15.54 -7.01
CA GLY A 88 6.37 16.02 -7.46
C GLY A 88 5.73 15.14 -8.54
N VAL A 89 6.51 14.65 -9.50
CA VAL A 89 6.00 13.75 -10.55
C VAL A 89 5.63 12.39 -9.96
N ILE A 90 6.44 11.84 -9.05
CA ILE A 90 6.12 10.60 -8.35
C ILE A 90 4.79 10.75 -7.59
N GLU A 91 4.63 11.81 -6.80
CA GLU A 91 3.40 12.08 -6.05
C GLU A 91 2.19 12.21 -6.98
N MET A 92 2.31 12.96 -8.08
CA MET A 92 1.25 13.08 -9.08
C MET A 92 0.87 11.73 -9.69
N CYS A 93 1.85 10.87 -9.97
CA CYS A 93 1.59 9.52 -10.48
C CYS A 93 0.83 8.66 -9.47
N TRP A 94 1.19 8.71 -8.18
CA TRP A 94 0.50 7.97 -7.11
C TRP A 94 -0.93 8.47 -6.86
N ASN A 95 -1.21 9.76 -7.09
CA ASN A 95 -2.55 10.33 -6.98
C ASN A 95 -3.43 10.16 -8.23
N THR A 96 -2.92 9.49 -9.28
CA THR A 96 -3.69 9.23 -10.50
C THR A 96 -4.42 7.89 -10.41
N TYR A 97 -5.75 7.91 -10.20
CA TYR A 97 -6.60 6.72 -10.20
C TYR A 97 -7.80 6.85 -11.17
N PRO A 98 -8.05 5.86 -12.07
CA PRO A 98 -7.19 4.71 -12.36
C PRO A 98 -5.87 5.16 -13.01
N SER A 99 -4.82 4.36 -12.88
CA SER A 99 -3.53 4.67 -13.51
C SER A 99 -3.67 4.72 -15.03
N THR A 100 -2.95 5.63 -15.68
CA THR A 100 -2.91 5.77 -17.14
C THR A 100 -1.58 5.26 -17.67
N ASN A 101 -1.50 4.90 -18.96
CA ASN A 101 -0.22 4.54 -19.60
C ASN A 101 0.84 5.63 -19.40
N MET A 102 0.43 6.90 -19.40
CA MET A 102 1.30 8.05 -19.17
C MET A 102 1.80 8.11 -17.72
N SER A 103 0.93 8.05 -16.71
CA SER A 103 1.35 8.09 -15.31
C SER A 103 2.21 6.88 -14.93
N SER A 104 1.89 5.70 -15.48
CA SER A 104 2.71 4.50 -15.30
C SER A 104 4.10 4.67 -15.93
N ALA A 105 4.20 5.15 -17.18
CA ALA A 105 5.48 5.36 -17.84
C ALA A 105 6.34 6.41 -17.11
N LEU A 106 5.74 7.53 -16.69
CA LEU A 106 6.42 8.57 -15.93
C LEU A 106 6.96 8.05 -14.59
N LEU A 107 6.18 7.25 -13.87
CA LEU A 107 6.62 6.65 -12.61
C LEU A 107 7.84 5.75 -12.81
N HIS A 108 7.83 4.88 -13.84
CA HIS A 108 8.96 4.02 -14.16
C HIS A 108 10.21 4.82 -14.55
N LEU A 109 10.05 5.88 -15.36
CA LEU A 109 11.16 6.76 -15.72
C LEU A 109 11.75 7.45 -14.49
N CYS A 110 10.91 7.98 -13.59
CA CYS A 110 11.37 8.60 -12.35
C CYS A 110 12.15 7.60 -11.48
N HIS A 111 11.63 6.39 -11.30
CA HIS A 111 12.32 5.34 -10.53
C HIS A 111 13.63 4.89 -11.18
N ALA A 112 13.69 4.76 -12.51
CA ALA A 112 14.94 4.45 -13.21
C ALA A 112 15.99 5.54 -12.98
N VAL A 113 15.60 6.82 -13.07
CA VAL A 113 16.49 7.95 -12.75
C VAL A 113 16.98 7.86 -11.30
N LEU A 114 16.09 7.60 -10.33
CA LEU A 114 16.51 7.44 -8.93
C LEU A 114 17.49 6.30 -8.72
N LEU A 115 17.25 5.13 -9.32
CA LEU A 115 18.14 3.97 -9.23
C LEU A 115 19.51 4.24 -9.84
N ILE A 116 19.59 4.96 -10.97
CA ILE A 116 20.86 5.42 -11.54
C ILE A 116 21.58 6.35 -10.57
N GLY A 117 20.86 7.25 -9.92
CA GLY A 117 21.39 8.16 -8.90
C GLY A 117 21.97 7.41 -7.70
N ILE A 118 21.25 6.40 -7.19
CA ILE A 118 21.70 5.54 -6.10
C ILE A 118 22.92 4.72 -6.52
N TYR A 119 22.91 4.11 -7.71
CA TYR A 119 24.05 3.34 -8.22
C TYR A 119 25.33 4.19 -8.31
N LYS A 120 25.22 5.43 -8.79
CA LYS A 120 26.33 6.40 -8.82
C LYS A 120 26.76 6.92 -7.44
N TYR A 121 25.92 6.77 -6.42
CA TYR A 121 26.24 7.11 -5.04
C TYR A 121 26.99 5.97 -4.33
N MET A 122 26.62 4.71 -4.62
CA MET A 122 27.26 3.52 -4.02
C MET A 122 28.63 3.19 -4.62
N ARG A 123 28.95 3.73 -5.80
CA ARG A 123 30.24 3.60 -6.47
C ARG A 123 31.11 4.82 -6.22
#